data_AF-A0A376VSC2-F1
#
_entry.id   AF-A0A376VSC2-F1
#
_cell.length_a   1.000
_cell.length_b   1.000
_cell.length_c   1.000
_cell.angle_alpha   90.00
_cell.angle_beta   90.00
_cell.angle_gamma   90.00
#
_symmetry.space_group_name_H-M   'P 1'
#
loop_
_entity.id
_entity.type
_entity.pdbx_description
1 polymer ?
#
loop_
_entity_poly.entity_id
_entity_poly.type
_entity_poly.pdbx_seq_one_letter_code
_entity_poly.pdbx_strand_id
1 'polypeptide(L)'
;MAMVQPKSQKARLFITHLLLLLFIAAIMFPLLMVVAISLRQGNFATGSLIPEQISWDHWKLALGFSVEQADGRITPPPFPVLLWLWNSVKVAGISAIGIVALSTTCAYAFARMRFPGKATLLKEC
;
A
#
# COMPACT_ATOMS: atom_id res chain seq x y z
N MET A 1 11.65 23.22 37.03
CA MET A 1 12.60 24.14 36.36
C MET A 1 12.12 24.33 34.93
N ALA A 2 11.63 25.52 34.55
CA ALA A 2 11.10 25.76 33.22
C ALA A 2 12.24 25.83 32.20
N MET A 3 12.36 24.82 31.34
CA MET A 3 13.36 24.78 30.28
C MET A 3 13.00 25.81 29.21
N VAL A 4 13.66 26.98 29.23
CA VAL A 4 13.50 28.02 28.21
C VAL A 4 14.11 27.52 26.92
N GLN A 5 13.27 26.98 26.04
CA GLN A 5 13.66 26.52 24.71
C GLN A 5 14.19 27.71 23.88
N PRO A 6 15.44 27.65 23.35
CA PRO A 6 15.98 28.69 22.49
C PRO A 6 15.09 28.90 21.25
N LYS A 7 14.91 30.13 20.79
CA LYS A 7 14.10 30.45 19.59
C LYS A 7 14.55 29.63 18.35
N SER A 8 15.84 29.33 18.24
CA SER A 8 16.42 28.46 17.20
C SER A 8 15.86 27.03 17.22
N GLN A 9 15.55 26.47 18.40
CA GLN A 9 14.97 25.12 18.51
C GLN A 9 13.54 25.08 17.95
N LYS A 10 12.72 26.10 18.21
CA LYS A 10 11.35 26.19 17.66
C LYS A 10 11.36 26.34 16.14
N ALA A 11 12.26 27.17 15.61
CA ALA A 11 12.43 27.33 14.17
C ALA A 11 12.90 26.03 13.49
N ARG A 12 13.88 25.35 14.07
CA ARG A 12 14.37 24.06 13.56
C ARG A 12 13.26 23.01 13.56
N LEU A 13 12.50 22.91 14.65
CA LEU A 13 11.36 22.00 14.76
C LEU A 13 10.32 22.28 13.66
N PHE A 14 9.96 23.55 13.45
CA PHE A 14 9.01 23.94 12.42
C PHE A 14 9.50 23.58 11.01
N ILE A 15 10.76 23.87 10.70
CA ILE A 15 11.37 23.51 9.40
C ILE A 15 11.37 22.00 9.21
N THR A 16 11.72 21.21 10.23
CA THR A 16 11.67 19.74 10.15
C THR A 16 10.25 19.25 9.86
N HIS A 17 9.23 19.79 10.53
CA HIS A 17 7.84 19.41 10.26
C HIS A 17 7.41 19.81 8.84
N LEU A 18 7.75 21.01 8.38
CA LEU A 18 7.43 21.46 7.04
C LEU A 18 8.06 20.55 5.98
N LEU A 19 9.33 20.17 6.16
CA LEU A 19 10.03 19.25 5.27
C LEU A 19 9.39 17.86 5.27
N LEU A 20 9.04 17.32 6.44
CA LEU A 20 8.35 16.03 6.55
C LEU A 20 6.97 16.06 5.88
N LEU A 21 6.20 17.13 6.07
CA LEU A 21 4.89 17.30 5.42
C LEU A 21 5.02 17.40 3.91
N LEU A 22 6.00 18.15 3.39
CA LEU A 22 6.25 18.24 1.96
C LEU A 22 6.70 16.88 1.38
N PHE A 23 7.53 16.13 2.12
CA PHE A 23 7.94 14.79 1.72
C PHE A 23 6.78 13.81 1.67
N ILE A 24 5.90 13.82 2.68
CA ILE A 24 4.66 13.02 2.67
C ILE A 24 3.78 13.43 1.49
N ALA A 25 3.59 14.72 1.25
CA ALA A 25 2.80 15.21 0.12
C ALA A 25 3.38 14.75 -1.22
N ALA A 26 4.71 14.76 -1.38
CA ALA A 26 5.37 14.27 -2.59
C ALA A 26 5.16 12.77 -2.81
N ILE A 27 5.21 11.94 -1.75
CA ILE A 27 4.95 10.49 -1.85
C ILE A 27 3.46 10.21 -2.11
N MET A 28 2.56 11.02 -1.54
CA MET A 28 1.11 10.86 -1.70
C MET A 28 0.58 11.40 -3.02
N PHE A 29 1.25 12.36 -3.63
CA PHE A 29 0.85 12.93 -4.92
C PHE A 29 0.56 11.89 -6.02
N PRO A 30 1.42 10.90 -6.31
CA PRO A 30 1.11 9.88 -7.31
C PRO A 30 -0.09 9.01 -6.92
N LEU A 31 -0.30 8.73 -5.63
CA LEU A 31 -1.47 7.98 -5.16
C LEU A 31 -2.76 8.78 -5.41
N LEU A 32 -2.76 10.07 -5.07
CA LEU A 32 -3.91 10.95 -5.29
C LEU A 32 -4.25 11.07 -6.79
N MET A 33 -3.23 11.12 -7.65
CA MET A 33 -3.41 11.09 -9.10
C MET A 33 -4.10 9.82 -9.59
N VAL A 34 -3.67 8.65 -9.11
CA VAL A 34 -4.30 7.36 -9.48
C VAL A 34 -5.76 7.31 -9.03
N VAL A 35 -6.04 7.77 -7.80
CA VAL A 35 -7.41 7.85 -7.28
C VAL A 35 -8.27 8.80 -8.13
N ALA A 36 -7.76 9.98 -8.47
CA ALA A 36 -8.48 10.94 -9.31
C ALA A 36 -8.79 10.38 -10.71
N ILE A 37 -7.84 9.67 -11.33
CA ILE A 37 -8.06 9.00 -12.63
C ILE A 37 -9.09 7.89 -12.50
N SER A 38 -9.06 7.10 -11.42
CA SER A 38 -10.02 6.01 -11.20
C SER A 38 -11.48 6.47 -11.15
N LEU A 39 -11.72 7.70 -10.68
CA LEU A 39 -13.04 8.32 -10.55
C LEU A 39 -13.48 9.12 -11.78
N ARG A 40 -12.66 9.19 -12.83
CA ARG A 40 -12.99 9.93 -14.06
C ARG A 40 -13.93 9.11 -14.96
N GLN A 41 -14.76 9.81 -15.74
CA GLN A 41 -15.52 9.21 -16.84
C GLN A 41 -14.66 8.98 -18.08
N GLY A 42 -14.80 7.80 -18.70
CA GLY A 42 -14.13 7.45 -19.96
C GLY A 42 -12.64 7.12 -19.82
N ASN A 43 -11.98 6.89 -20.97
CA ASN A 43 -10.60 6.36 -21.05
C ASN A 43 -9.51 7.45 -21.14
N PHE A 44 -9.78 8.67 -20.70
CA PHE A 44 -8.82 9.77 -20.82
C PHE A 44 -7.89 9.83 -19.59
N ALA A 45 -6.60 9.61 -19.82
CA ALA A 45 -5.56 9.76 -18.79
C ALA A 45 -5.11 11.22 -18.60
N THR A 46 -5.46 12.12 -19.53
CA THR A 46 -5.10 13.53 -19.52
C THR A 46 -6.28 14.39 -19.06
N GLY A 47 -6.04 15.30 -18.10
CA GLY A 47 -7.08 16.19 -17.57
C GLY A 47 -6.67 16.89 -16.27
N SER A 48 -7.57 17.69 -15.72
CA SER A 48 -7.41 18.36 -14.42
C SER A 48 -7.10 17.38 -13.28
N LEU A 49 -6.34 17.82 -12.28
CA LEU A 49 -5.98 17.02 -11.10
C LEU A 49 -7.22 16.50 -10.34
N ILE A 50 -8.30 17.30 -10.34
CA ILE A 50 -9.60 16.95 -9.77
C ILE A 50 -10.58 16.77 -10.94
N PRO A 51 -11.23 15.61 -11.08
CA PRO A 51 -12.17 15.38 -12.18
C PRO A 51 -13.41 16.28 -12.03
N GLU A 52 -13.86 16.88 -13.13
CA GLU A 52 -15.07 17.72 -13.15
C GLU A 52 -16.36 16.91 -12.93
N GLN A 53 -16.33 15.63 -13.30
CA GLN A 53 -17.43 14.69 -13.13
C GLN A 53 -16.92 13.39 -12.50
N ILE A 54 -17.61 12.92 -11.47
CA ILE A 54 -17.28 11.69 -10.75
C ILE A 54 -18.05 10.52 -11.39
N SER A 55 -17.36 9.44 -11.72
CA SER A 55 -17.94 8.17 -12.16
C SER A 55 -17.38 6.98 -11.39
N TRP A 56 -18.23 5.97 -11.28
CA TRP A 56 -17.95 4.68 -10.64
C TRP A 56 -17.83 3.54 -11.64
N ASP A 57 -17.79 3.83 -12.94
CA ASP A 57 -17.83 2.82 -14.00
C ASP A 57 -16.59 1.92 -13.97
N HIS A 58 -15.41 2.52 -13.76
CA HIS A 58 -14.17 1.75 -13.60
C HIS A 58 -14.23 0.80 -12.40
N TRP A 59 -14.83 1.23 -11.29
CA TRP A 59 -15.00 0.40 -10.09
C TRP A 59 -16.00 -0.74 -10.32
N LYS A 60 -17.13 -0.46 -10.99
CA LYS A 60 -18.09 -1.49 -11.39
C LYS A 60 -17.44 -2.55 -12.27
N LEU A 61 -16.68 -2.13 -13.29
CA LEU A 61 -15.94 -3.04 -14.18
C LEU A 61 -14.89 -3.86 -13.42
N ALA A 62 -14.13 -3.24 -12.52
CA ALA A 62 -13.13 -3.93 -11.69
C ALA A 62 -13.75 -4.95 -10.73
N LEU A 63 -14.98 -4.68 -10.25
CA LEU A 63 -15.76 -5.59 -9.43
C LEU A 63 -16.54 -6.64 -10.25
N GLY A 64 -16.37 -6.67 -11.58
CA GLY A 64 -16.99 -7.68 -12.44
C GLY A 64 -18.43 -7.37 -12.86
N PHE A 65 -18.94 -6.16 -12.60
CA PHE A 65 -20.24 -5.72 -13.08
C PHE A 65 -20.12 -5.13 -14.50
N SER A 66 -21.08 -5.45 -15.37
CA SER A 66 -21.22 -4.80 -16.68
C SER A 66 -21.75 -3.38 -16.51
N VAL A 67 -21.17 -2.43 -17.25
CA VAL A 67 -21.63 -1.03 -17.25
C VAL A 67 -22.32 -0.73 -18.58
N GLU A 68 -23.53 -0.16 -18.50
CA GLU A 68 -24.23 0.39 -19.66
C GLU A 68 -23.82 1.86 -19.84
N GLN A 69 -23.21 2.15 -20.99
CA GLN A 69 -22.82 3.50 -21.38
C GLN A 69 -24.07 4.31 -21.76
N ALA A 70 -24.02 5.64 -21.68
CA ALA A 70 -25.09 6.53 -22.16
C ALA A 70 -25.50 6.31 -23.63
N ASP A 71 -24.63 5.69 -24.43
CA ASP A 71 -24.87 5.31 -25.82
C ASP A 71 -25.62 3.97 -25.99
N GLY A 72 -26.11 3.36 -24.90
CA GLY A 72 -26.81 2.06 -24.89
C GLY A 72 -25.90 0.84 -25.09
N ARG A 73 -24.58 1.03 -25.12
CA ARG A 73 -23.60 -0.06 -25.25
C ARG A 73 -23.29 -0.65 -23.87
N ILE A 74 -23.42 -1.98 -23.76
CA ILE A 74 -23.03 -2.73 -22.57
C ILE A 74 -21.57 -3.14 -22.70
N THR A 75 -20.73 -2.64 -21.80
CA THR A 75 -19.32 -3.03 -21.73
C THR A 75 -19.17 -4.13 -20.67
N PRO A 76 -18.83 -5.37 -21.07
CA PRO A 76 -18.56 -6.44 -20.12
C PRO A 76 -17.24 -6.16 -19.36
N PRO A 77 -17.06 -6.74 -18.15
CA PRO A 77 -15.83 -6.60 -17.40
C PRO A 77 -14.65 -7.17 -18.22
N PRO A 78 -13.63 -6.35 -18.55
CA PRO A 78 -12.56 -6.77 -19.47
C PRO A 78 -11.57 -7.75 -18.81
N PHE A 79 -11.47 -7.73 -17.48
CA PHE A 79 -10.47 -8.50 -16.73
C PHE A 79 -11.07 -9.14 -15.47
N PRO A 80 -10.68 -10.38 -15.12
CA PRO A 80 -11.14 -11.05 -13.91
C PRO A 80 -10.34 -10.63 -12.66
N VAL A 81 -10.36 -9.33 -12.33
CA VAL A 81 -9.54 -8.73 -11.27
C VAL A 81 -9.77 -9.40 -9.90
N LEU A 82 -11.02 -9.70 -9.55
CA LEU A 82 -11.37 -10.37 -8.29
C LEU A 82 -10.76 -11.77 -8.16
N LEU A 83 -10.67 -12.51 -9.27
CA LEU A 83 -10.06 -13.83 -9.28
C LEU A 83 -8.54 -13.73 -9.05
N TRP A 84 -7.89 -12.76 -9.67
CA TRP A 84 -6.47 -12.49 -9.46
C TRP A 84 -6.19 -12.08 -8.01
N LEU A 85 -6.99 -11.15 -7.47
CA LEU A 85 -6.90 -10.73 -6.08
C LEU A 85 -7.04 -11.92 -5.13
N TRP A 86 -8.02 -12.80 -5.39
CA TRP A 86 -8.23 -13.99 -4.57
C TRP A 86 -7.07 -14.98 -4.64
N ASN A 87 -6.45 -15.14 -5.81
CA ASN A 87 -5.25 -15.95 -5.96
C ASN A 87 -4.08 -15.35 -5.17
N SER A 88 -3.87 -14.03 -5.22
CA SER A 88 -2.85 -13.35 -4.42
C SER A 88 -3.07 -13.51 -2.93
N VAL A 89 -4.30 -13.39 -2.44
CA VAL A 89 -4.65 -13.60 -1.03
C VAL A 89 -4.32 -15.02 -0.58
N LYS A 90 -4.66 -16.04 -1.40
CA LYS A 90 -4.32 -17.43 -1.09
C LYS A 90 -2.82 -17.65 -1.00
N VAL A 91 -2.06 -17.19 -2.00
CA VAL A 91 -0.61 -17.36 -2.05
C VAL A 91 0.04 -16.65 -0.86
N ALA A 92 -0.31 -15.38 -0.63
CA ALA A 92 0.22 -14.61 0.49
C ALA A 92 -0.12 -15.25 1.84
N GLY A 93 -1.36 -15.73 2.02
CA GLY A 93 -1.80 -16.41 3.24
C GLY A 93 -1.04 -17.71 3.51
N ILE A 94 -0.94 -18.59 2.50
CA ILE A 94 -0.20 -19.86 2.62
C ILE A 94 1.28 -19.60 2.90
N SER A 95 1.89 -18.65 2.18
CA SER A 95 3.29 -18.27 2.40
C SER A 95 3.51 -17.68 3.79
N ALA A 96 2.64 -16.79 4.27
CA ALA A 96 2.76 -16.21 5.60
C ALA A 96 2.68 -17.29 6.69
N ILE A 97 1.71 -18.21 6.59
CA ILE A 97 1.57 -19.32 7.54
C ILE A 97 2.82 -20.21 7.50
N GLY A 98 3.31 -20.57 6.31
CA GLY A 98 4.52 -21.39 6.17
C GLY A 98 5.76 -20.72 6.75
N ILE A 99 5.97 -19.44 6.42
CA ILE A 99 7.10 -18.64 6.94
C ILE A 99 7.03 -18.55 8.45
N VAL A 100 5.86 -18.23 9.02
CA VAL A 100 5.69 -18.11 10.48
C VAL A 100 5.94 -19.46 11.15
N ALA A 101 5.36 -20.56 10.66
CA ALA A 101 5.53 -21.88 11.24
C ALA A 101 7.01 -22.31 11.26
N LEU A 102 7.71 -22.12 10.16
CA LEU A 102 9.14 -22.45 10.06
C LEU A 102 10.00 -21.51 10.91
N SER A 103 9.79 -20.19 10.80
CA SER A 103 10.61 -19.19 11.50
C SER A 103 10.44 -19.27 13.01
N THR A 104 9.21 -19.46 13.51
CA THR A 104 8.96 -19.62 14.95
C THR A 104 9.57 -20.91 15.50
N THR A 105 9.49 -22.02 14.75
CA THR A 105 10.12 -23.28 15.15
C THR A 105 11.64 -23.17 15.21
N CYS A 106 12.26 -22.58 14.18
CA CYS A 106 13.70 -22.30 14.16
C CYS A 106 14.10 -21.38 15.32
N ALA A 107 13.39 -20.27 15.51
CA ALA A 107 13.64 -19.33 16.59
C ALA A 107 13.53 -20.00 17.97
N TYR A 108 12.54 -20.88 18.17
CA TYR A 108 12.39 -21.62 19.42
C TYR A 108 13.55 -22.60 19.66
N ALA A 109 13.98 -23.34 18.63
CA ALA A 109 15.15 -24.22 18.72
C ALA A 109 16.42 -23.46 19.10
N PHE A 110 16.67 -22.31 18.47
CA PHE A 110 17.77 -21.44 18.85
C PHE A 110 17.63 -20.86 20.26
N ALA A 111 16.43 -20.48 20.69
CA ALA A 111 16.22 -19.87 22.00
C ALA A 111 16.33 -20.86 23.16
N ARG A 112 15.80 -22.09 23.02
CA ARG A 112 15.61 -23.01 24.16
C ARG A 112 16.40 -24.31 24.07
N MET A 113 16.67 -24.84 22.88
CA MET A 113 17.37 -26.12 22.76
C MET A 113 18.89 -25.93 22.87
N ARG A 114 19.56 -26.97 23.37
CA ARG A 114 21.03 -27.07 23.43
C ARG A 114 21.45 -28.14 22.42
N PHE A 115 22.04 -27.71 21.29
CA PHE A 115 22.51 -28.61 20.22
C PHE A 115 23.95 -28.24 19.81
N PRO A 116 24.76 -29.22 19.38
CA PRO A 116 26.13 -28.98 18.93
C PRO A 116 26.12 -28.10 17.66
N GLY A 117 26.97 -27.07 17.61
CA GLY A 117 27.04 -26.11 16.50
C GLY A 117 26.25 -24.80 16.68
N LYS A 118 25.42 -24.68 17.73
CA LYS A 118 24.66 -23.46 18.06
C LYS A 118 25.54 -22.20 18.19
N ALA A 119 26.71 -22.31 18.81
CA ALA A 119 27.61 -21.19 19.06
C ALA A 119 28.28 -20.65 17.78
N THR A 120 28.49 -21.50 16.76
CA THR A 120 29.02 -21.07 15.47
C THR A 120 27.97 -20.28 14.69
N LEU A 121 26.72 -20.74 14.71
CA LEU A 121 25.59 -20.05 14.07
C LEU A 121 25.26 -18.70 14.73
N LEU A 122 25.42 -18.56 16.04
CA LEU A 122 25.18 -17.32 16.77
C LEU A 122 26.29 -16.26 16.59
N LYS A 123 27.48 -16.63 16.11
CA LYS A 123 28.57 -15.68 15.86
C LYS A 123 28.46 -14.95 14.53
N GLU A 124 27.68 -15.50 13.61
CA GLU A 124 27.48 -14.98 12.25
C GLU A 124 26.18 -14.16 12.11
N CYS A 125 25.43 -13.98 13.22
CA CYS A 125 24.29 -13.06 13.34
C CYS A 125 24.70 -11.82 14.12
#